data_AF-A0A172U5Q1-F1
#
_entry.id   AF-A0A172U5Q1-F1
#
_cell.length_a   1.000
_cell.length_b   1.000
_cell.length_c   1.000
_cell.angle_alpha   90.00
_cell.angle_beta   90.00
_cell.angle_gamma   90.00
#
_symmetry.space_group_name_H-M   'P 1'
#
loop_
_entity.id
_entity.type
_entity.pdbx_description
1 polymer ?
#
loop_
_entity_poly.entity_id
_entity_poly.type
_entity_poly.pdbx_seq_one_letter_code
_entity_poly.pdbx_strand_id
1 'polypeptide(L)'
;MAVLASMDAVFAELYAHTGPSIAPEKLLRALLLQVLYTVRSERQLMEQLNYNLPFRWFIGLDVDDAAWERSIFSVNRERLLSEALSREFLSGYWP
;
A
#
# COMPACT_ATOMS: atom_id res chain seq x y z
N MET A 1 -1.96 15.50 6.89
CA MET A 1 -2.32 14.11 6.52
C MET A 1 -3.83 13.87 6.72
N ALA A 2 -4.70 14.64 6.07
CA ALA A 2 -6.16 14.52 6.25
C ALA A 2 -6.78 13.48 5.30
N VAL A 3 -6.21 13.31 4.10
CA VAL A 3 -6.74 12.43 3.05
C VAL A 3 -6.63 10.95 3.44
N LEU A 4 -5.50 10.52 4.00
CA LEU A 4 -5.36 9.11 4.43
C LEU A 4 -6.30 8.77 5.59
N ALA A 5 -6.51 9.69 6.53
CA ALA A 5 -7.49 9.51 7.60
C ALA A 5 -8.93 9.48 7.07
N SER A 6 -9.26 10.25 6.02
CA SER A 6 -10.57 10.14 5.37
C SER A 6 -10.81 8.80 4.65
N MET A 7 -9.77 7.99 4.46
CA MET A 7 -9.85 6.65 3.87
C MET A 7 -9.99 5.53 4.93
N ASP A 8 -10.13 5.87 6.21
CA ASP A 8 -10.20 4.90 7.31
C ASP A 8 -11.35 3.89 7.14
N ALA A 9 -12.50 4.30 6.61
CA ALA A 9 -13.61 3.39 6.31
C ALA A 9 -13.26 2.34 5.24
N VAL A 10 -12.49 2.75 4.22
CA VAL A 10 -12.01 1.86 3.16
C VAL A 10 -10.98 0.88 3.72
N PHE A 11 -10.07 1.35 4.58
CA PHE A 11 -9.08 0.49 5.23
C PHE A 11 -9.71 -0.50 6.22
N ALA A 12 -10.68 -0.05 7.04
CA ALA A 12 -11.38 -0.87 8.02
C ALA A 12 -12.02 -2.13 7.42
N GLU A 13 -12.55 -2.02 6.20
CA GLU A 13 -13.18 -3.14 5.50
C GLU A 13 -12.14 -4.06 4.82
N LEU A 14 -11.02 -3.51 4.34
CA LEU A 14 -9.87 -4.33 3.89
C LEU A 14 -9.27 -5.18 5.02
N TYR A 15 -9.40 -4.74 6.28
CA TYR A 15 -9.01 -5.53 7.45
C TYR A 15 -9.99 -6.66 7.78
N ALA A 16 -11.22 -6.66 7.25
CA ALA A 16 -12.26 -7.65 7.58
C ALA A 16 -12.01 -9.04 6.96
N HIS A 17 -11.15 -9.14 5.94
CA HIS A 17 -10.97 -10.36 5.14
C HIS A 17 -9.62 -11.09 5.36
N THR A 18 -9.25 -11.29 6.63
CA THR A 18 -7.94 -11.82 7.10
C THR A 18 -6.91 -10.69 7.17
N GLY A 19 -6.32 -10.48 8.35
CA GLY A 19 -5.34 -9.42 8.58
C GLY A 19 -4.21 -9.48 7.53
N PRO A 20 -4.06 -8.47 6.66
CA PRO A 20 -3.08 -8.52 5.60
C PRO A 20 -1.68 -8.47 6.20
N SER A 21 -0.73 -9.19 5.58
CA SER A 21 0.68 -9.19 6.02
C SER A 21 1.32 -7.80 5.93
N ILE A 22 0.75 -6.89 5.14
CA ILE A 22 1.12 -5.48 5.07
C ILE A 22 -0.17 -4.67 5.19
N ALA A 23 -0.19 -3.71 6.11
CA ALA A 23 -1.34 -2.84 6.31
C ALA A 23 -1.66 -2.02 5.04
N PRO A 24 -2.95 -1.91 4.63
CA PRO A 24 -3.38 -1.24 3.40
C PRO A 24 -2.87 0.21 3.24
N GLU A 25 -2.87 0.98 4.32
CA GLU A 25 -2.39 2.36 4.34
C GLU A 25 -0.87 2.44 4.11
N LYS A 26 -0.09 1.45 4.56
CA LYS A 26 1.35 1.38 4.29
C LYS A 26 1.60 1.06 2.81
N LEU A 27 0.82 0.16 2.21
CA LEU A 27 0.87 -0.13 0.77
C LEU A 27 0.54 1.11 -0.07
N LEU A 28 -0.54 1.82 0.26
CA LEU A 28 -0.94 3.02 -0.48
C LEU A 28 0.15 4.09 -0.43
N ARG A 29 0.75 4.32 0.73
CA ARG A 29 1.89 5.24 0.87
C ARG A 29 3.09 4.80 0.04
N ALA A 30 3.37 3.50 -0.01
CA ALA A 30 4.45 2.96 -0.83
C ALA A 30 4.19 3.14 -2.34
N LEU A 31 2.95 3.00 -2.79
CA LEU A 31 2.55 3.33 -4.17
C LEU A 31 2.69 4.83 -4.48
N LEU A 32 2.33 5.69 -3.53
CA LEU A 32 2.56 7.14 -3.66
C LEU A 32 4.04 7.45 -3.82
N LEU A 33 4.93 6.80 -3.07
CA LEU A 33 6.38 6.95 -3.26
C LEU A 33 6.80 6.52 -4.68
N GLN A 34 6.23 5.46 -5.24
CA GLN A 34 6.56 5.05 -6.61
C GLN A 34 6.20 6.12 -7.64
N VAL A 35 5.01 6.72 -7.52
CA VAL A 35 4.56 7.78 -8.43
C VAL A 35 5.39 9.06 -8.24
N LEU A 36 5.52 9.53 -6.99
CA LEU A 36 6.15 10.83 -6.69
C LEU A 36 7.66 10.84 -6.99
N TYR A 37 8.34 9.72 -6.77
CA TYR A 37 9.79 9.60 -6.97
C TYR A 37 10.16 8.79 -8.21
N THR A 38 9.19 8.48 -9.08
CA THR A 38 9.39 7.73 -10.33
C THR A 38 10.14 6.41 -10.10
N VAL A 39 9.83 5.70 -9.01
CA VAL A 39 10.42 4.38 -8.72
C VAL A 39 9.81 3.36 -9.68
N ARG A 40 10.63 2.84 -10.59
CA ARG A 40 10.17 2.11 -11.78
C ARG A 40 9.76 0.66 -11.52
N SER A 41 10.09 0.11 -10.35
CA SER A 41 9.79 -1.30 -10.02
C SER A 41 9.63 -1.52 -8.52
N GLU A 42 8.93 -2.59 -8.17
CA GLU A 42 8.83 -3.04 -6.78
C GLU A 42 10.19 -3.44 -6.20
N ARG A 43 11.11 -3.98 -7.03
CA ARG A 43 12.49 -4.28 -6.59
C ARG A 43 13.15 -3.02 -6.07
N GLN A 44 13.12 -1.98 -6.91
CA GLN A 44 13.74 -0.71 -6.62
C GLN A 44 13.06 -0.06 -5.41
N LEU A 45 11.74 -0.23 -5.25
CA LEU A 45 11.03 0.23 -4.06
C LEU A 45 11.54 -0.46 -2.81
N MET A 46 11.66 -1.80 -2.79
CA MET A 46 12.19 -2.52 -1.63
C MET A 46 13.64 -2.13 -1.32
N GLU A 47 14.47 -1.93 -2.35
CA GLU A 47 15.83 -1.40 -2.20
C GLU A 47 15.84 -0.01 -1.56
N GLN A 48 14.96 0.90 -2.01
CA GLN A 48 14.82 2.21 -1.38
C GLN A 48 14.37 2.08 0.07
N LEU A 49 13.44 1.17 0.39
CA LEU A 49 13.02 0.95 1.77
C LEU A 49 14.14 0.37 2.66
N ASN A 50 15.11 -0.33 2.10
CA ASN A 50 16.28 -0.81 2.85
C ASN A 50 17.26 0.30 3.22
N TYR A 51 17.38 1.35 2.40
CA TYR A 51 18.45 2.36 2.56
C TYR A 51 17.95 3.78 2.83
N ASN A 52 16.68 4.09 2.56
CA ASN A 52 16.12 5.43 2.62
C ASN A 52 15.23 5.58 3.85
N LEU A 53 15.82 6.05 4.94
CA LEU A 53 15.12 6.23 6.22
C LEU A 53 13.88 7.16 6.12
N PRO A 54 13.92 8.30 5.40
CA PRO A 54 12.72 9.10 5.15
C PRO A 54 11.57 8.32 4.50
N PHE A 55 11.87 7.41 3.56
CA PHE A 55 10.83 6.59 2.92
C PHE A 55 10.22 5.61 3.91
N ARG A 56 11.04 4.97 4.75
CA ARG A 56 10.57 4.08 5.83
C ARG A 56 9.62 4.81 6.77
N TRP A 57 10.03 5.99 7.24
CA TRP A 57 9.22 6.82 8.13
C TRP A 57 7.89 7.21 7.46
N PHE A 58 7.92 7.62 6.19
CA PHE A 58 6.72 8.00 5.46
C PHE A 58 5.68 6.87 5.40
N ILE A 59 6.12 5.64 5.10
CA ILE A 59 5.24 4.47 5.03
C ILE A 59 4.96 3.83 6.39
N GLY A 60 5.55 4.33 7.48
CA GLY A 60 5.38 3.81 8.83
C GLY A 60 6.10 2.47 9.08
N LEU A 61 7.23 2.22 8.43
CA LEU A 61 8.17 1.16 8.85
C LEU A 61 9.09 1.69 9.95
N ASP A 62 9.32 0.87 10.98
CA ASP A 62 10.32 1.19 12.00
C ASP A 62 11.74 1.10 11.43
N VAL A 63 12.71 1.69 12.12
CA VAL A 63 14.11 1.72 11.67
C VAL A 63 14.67 0.30 11.56
N ASP A 64 14.33 -0.57 12.51
CA ASP A 64 14.89 -1.92 12.63
C ASP A 64 14.09 -2.99 11.87
N ASP A 65 12.92 -2.65 11.33
CA ASP A 65 12.10 -3.60 10.57
C ASP A 65 12.83 -4.05 9.29
N ALA A 66 12.60 -5.28 8.85
CA ALA A 66 12.98 -5.65 7.49
C ALA A 66 12.10 -4.91 6.48
N ALA A 67 12.65 -4.50 5.32
CA ALA A 67 11.79 -4.15 4.19
C ALA A 67 10.96 -5.37 3.78
N TRP A 68 9.78 -5.12 3.20
CA TRP A 68 8.90 -6.20 2.81
C TRP A 68 9.52 -7.09 1.72
N GLU A 69 9.18 -8.37 1.76
CA GLU A 69 9.50 -9.27 0.65
C GLU A 69 8.65 -8.86 -0.56
N ARG A 70 9.28 -8.81 -1.74
CA ARG A 70 8.67 -8.21 -2.92
C ARG A 70 7.44 -8.98 -3.39
N SER A 71 7.45 -10.32 -3.33
CA SER A 71 6.28 -11.11 -3.72
C SER A 71 5.09 -10.85 -2.79
N ILE A 72 5.33 -10.71 -1.48
CA ILE A 72 4.30 -10.31 -0.50
C ILE A 72 3.74 -8.92 -0.84
N PHE A 73 4.61 -7.95 -1.16
CA PHE A 73 4.15 -6.61 -1.57
C PHE A 73 3.27 -6.69 -2.82
N SER A 74 3.69 -7.44 -3.85
CA SER A 74 2.96 -7.54 -5.11
C SER A 74 1.56 -8.12 -4.95
N VAL A 75 1.43 -9.20 -4.17
CA VAL A 75 0.13 -9.84 -3.87
C VAL A 75 -0.79 -8.89 -3.10
N ASN A 76 -0.27 -8.20 -2.08
CA ASN A 76 -1.08 -7.28 -1.29
C ASN A 76 -1.47 -6.02 -2.08
N ARG A 77 -0.59 -5.53 -2.96
CA ARG A 77 -0.92 -4.45 -3.89
C ARG A 77 -2.05 -4.84 -4.83
N GLU A 78 -1.95 -6.01 -5.45
CA GLU A 78 -2.97 -6.50 -6.37
C GLU A 78 -4.32 -6.61 -5.70
N ARG A 79 -4.35 -7.14 -4.46
CA ARG A 79 -5.55 -7.20 -3.63
C ARG A 79 -6.12 -5.81 -3.35
N LEU A 80 -5.27 -4.89 -2.85
CA LEU A 80 -5.68 -3.51 -2.53
C LEU A 80 -6.33 -2.83 -3.73
N LEU A 81 -5.70 -2.92 -4.90
CA LEU A 81 -6.19 -2.29 -6.12
C LEU A 81 -7.44 -2.99 -6.64
N SER A 82 -7.48 -4.33 -6.66
CA SER A 82 -8.64 -5.10 -7.12
C SER A 82 -9.87 -4.86 -6.25
N GLU A 83 -9.72 -4.82 -4.93
CA GLU A 83 -10.83 -4.57 -4.01
C GLU A 83 -11.27 -3.09 -4.00
N ALA A 84 -10.35 -2.15 -4.21
CA ALA A 84 -10.71 -0.75 -4.38
C ALA A 84 -11.43 -0.50 -5.71
N LEU A 85 -10.93 -1.11 -6.79
CA LEU A 85 -11.48 -0.99 -8.14
C LEU A 85 -12.85 -1.68 -8.23
N SER A 86 -13.01 -2.86 -7.63
CA SER A 86 -14.29 -3.57 -7.61
C SER A 86 -15.38 -2.75 -6.91
N ARG A 87 -15.06 -1.99 -5.86
CA ARG A 87 -16.02 -1.06 -5.22
C ARG A 87 -16.49 0.05 -6.16
N GLU A 88 -15.57 0.71 -6.86
CA GLU A 88 -15.93 1.79 -7.78
C GLU A 88 -16.79 1.27 -8.93
N PHE A 89 -16.46 0.10 -9.49
CA PHE A 89 -17.22 -0.49 -10.60
C PHE A 89 -18.55 -1.13 -10.17
N LEU A 90 -18.63 -1.80 -9.01
CA LEU A 90 -19.87 -2.42 -8.54
C LEU A 90 -20.86 -1.41 -7.94
N SER A 91 -20.38 -0.23 -7.50
CA SER A 91 -21.27 0.86 -7.04
C SER A 91 -21.79 1.76 -8.17
N GLY A 92 -21.24 1.65 -9.39
CA GLY A 92 -21.42 2.63 -10.47
C GLY A 92 -22.09 2.16 -11.76
N TYR A 93 -22.74 0.99 -11.80
CA TYR A 93 -23.33 0.27 -12.96
C TYR A 93 -22.50 -0.93 -13.45
N TRP A 94 -23.07 -2.11 -13.26
CA TRP A 94 -22.90 -3.26 -14.14
C TRP A 94 -24.29 -3.66 -14.66
N PRO A 95 -24.56 -3.74 -15.98
CA PRO A 95 -25.75 -4.40 -16.52
C PRO A 95 -25.66 -5.93 -16.42
#